data_AF-A0AAV5MZE4-F1
#
_entry.id   AF-A0AAV5MZE4-F1
#
_cell.length_a   1.000
_cell.length_b   1.000
_cell.length_c   1.000
_cell.angle_alpha   90.00
_cell.angle_beta   90.00
_cell.angle_gamma   90.00
#
_symmetry.space_group_name_H-M   'P 1'
#
loop_
_entity.id
_entity.type
_entity.pdbx_description
1 polymer ?
#
loop_
_entity_poly.entity_id
_entity_poly.type
_entity_poly.pdbx_seq_one_letter_code
_entity_poly.pdbx_strand_id
1 'polypeptide(L)'
;MFAGFFVIHGHTAIAAQESAEPTISKEMGSTHQQLFLDAINDDLSGRNKEARSIYDRLKISEMATVSAVPSAINYAALGQYDDAMKAFRMLSSSANARERDYARLWQLWLTAKQWKGTRAELTHNLKKQAVNYKWQLPYQQEIAQLYIGKGSEDSVFQSIENWNVEEAVKKDALTEATFFVGGYLQHVKQDTDRTRALFNANQSKLNSVSLERPFIDRECIALNKLTHQSK
;
A
#
# COMPACT_ATOMS: atom_id res chain seq x y z
N MET A 1 22.89 -19.12 6.68
CA MET A 1 22.31 -18.80 7.99
C MET A 1 21.59 -17.46 7.86
N PHE A 2 20.31 -17.49 7.44
CA PHE A 2 19.46 -16.31 7.34
C PHE A 2 18.25 -16.57 8.22
N ALA A 3 18.30 -16.03 9.44
CA ALA A 3 17.16 -15.95 10.35
C ALA A 3 16.60 -14.53 10.21
N GLY A 4 15.60 -14.37 9.34
CA GLY A 4 14.75 -13.19 9.27
C GLY A 4 13.41 -13.53 9.90
N PHE A 5 13.27 -13.20 11.18
CA PHE A 5 12.01 -13.32 11.92
C PHE A 5 10.93 -12.49 11.23
N PHE A 6 9.93 -13.15 10.62
CA PHE A 6 8.65 -12.54 10.35
C PHE A 6 7.90 -12.40 11.68
N VAL A 7 7.93 -11.20 12.27
CA VAL A 7 7.02 -10.88 13.37
C VAL A 7 5.71 -10.40 12.76
N ILE A 8 4.85 -11.35 12.43
CA ILE A 8 3.42 -11.09 12.31
C ILE A 8 2.90 -11.07 13.74
N HIS A 9 2.74 -9.88 14.34
CA HIS A 9 2.05 -9.74 15.62
C HIS A 9 0.54 -10.05 15.42
N GLY A 10 0.20 -11.34 15.38
CA GLY A 10 -1.13 -11.86 15.58
C GLY A 10 -1.25 -12.39 17.00
N HIS A 11 -1.75 -11.58 17.94
CA HIS A 11 -2.15 -12.07 19.26
C HIS A 11 -3.55 -12.67 19.17
N THR A 12 -3.63 -14.01 19.18
CA THR A 12 -4.73 -14.76 19.79
C THR A 12 -4.20 -16.13 20.23
N ALA A 13 -4.03 -16.28 21.54
CA ALA A 13 -3.87 -17.58 22.19
C ALA A 13 -5.20 -18.35 22.12
N ILE A 14 -5.16 -19.63 21.73
CA ILE A 14 -6.20 -20.60 22.08
C ILE A 14 -5.48 -21.87 22.53
N ALA A 15 -5.80 -22.26 23.76
CA ALA A 15 -5.28 -23.43 24.46
C ALA A 15 -5.70 -24.73 23.78
N ALA A 16 -4.83 -25.73 23.91
CA ALA A 16 -5.03 -27.09 23.45
C ALA A 16 -6.19 -27.79 24.18
N GLN A 17 -7.04 -28.47 23.42
CA GLN A 17 -7.68 -29.70 23.87
C GLN A 17 -7.81 -30.66 22.67
N GLU A 18 -7.35 -31.88 22.93
CA GLU A 18 -7.06 -32.97 22.01
C GLU A 18 -8.32 -33.82 21.71
N SER A 19 -8.59 -34.14 20.45
CA SER A 19 -9.19 -35.42 20.02
C SER A 19 -9.05 -35.64 18.49
N ALA A 20 -9.02 -36.92 18.10
CA ALA A 20 -8.35 -37.53 16.94
C ALA A 20 -8.90 -37.26 15.51
N GLU A 21 -7.94 -37.19 14.56
CA GLU A 21 -7.90 -37.55 13.10
C GLU A 21 -8.95 -37.03 12.08
N PRO A 22 -8.62 -36.86 10.76
CA PRO A 22 -7.41 -37.29 10.04
C PRO A 22 -6.56 -36.17 9.40
N THR A 23 -5.29 -36.53 9.18
CA THR A 23 -4.18 -35.78 8.59
C THR A 23 -4.37 -35.51 7.09
N ILE A 24 -5.09 -34.45 6.71
CA ILE A 24 -5.04 -33.88 5.33
C ILE A 24 -4.94 -32.33 5.34
N SER A 25 -5.25 -31.65 6.44
CA SER A 25 -5.31 -30.18 6.49
C SER A 25 -3.97 -29.46 6.71
N LYS A 26 -2.90 -30.19 7.10
CA LYS A 26 -1.63 -29.55 7.52
C LYS A 26 -0.63 -29.30 6.39
N GLU A 27 -0.70 -30.07 5.29
CA GLU A 27 0.22 -29.92 4.14
C GLU A 27 -0.28 -28.93 3.07
N MET A 28 -1.60 -28.71 2.95
CA MET A 28 -2.12 -27.70 2.02
C MET A 28 -1.89 -26.27 2.54
N GLY A 29 -2.03 -26.06 3.86
CA GLY A 29 -1.81 -24.74 4.49
C GLY A 29 -0.36 -24.25 4.38
N SER A 30 0.62 -25.14 4.39
CA SER A 30 2.03 -24.77 4.18
C SER A 30 2.31 -24.40 2.72
N THR A 31 1.59 -25.02 1.77
CA THR A 31 1.78 -24.78 0.33
C THR A 31 1.24 -23.41 -0.10
N HIS A 32 0.02 -23.04 0.31
CA HIS A 32 -0.52 -21.71 -0.02
C HIS A 32 0.17 -20.57 0.73
N GLN A 33 0.66 -20.84 1.95
CA GLN A 33 1.49 -19.89 2.68
C GLN A 33 2.81 -19.61 1.94
N GLN A 34 3.49 -20.66 1.45
CA GLN A 34 4.70 -20.48 0.65
C GLN A 34 4.40 -19.71 -0.64
N LEU A 35 3.33 -20.05 -1.36
CA LEU A 35 2.91 -19.32 -2.54
C LEU A 35 2.65 -17.83 -2.25
N PHE A 36 2.03 -17.52 -1.12
CA PHE A 36 1.83 -16.13 -0.73
C PHE A 36 3.16 -15.39 -0.51
N LEU A 37 4.13 -16.01 0.16
CA LEU A 37 5.47 -15.43 0.34
C LEU A 37 6.18 -15.25 -1.00
N ASP A 38 6.07 -16.21 -1.91
CA ASP A 38 6.66 -16.12 -3.25
C ASP A 38 6.06 -14.96 -4.05
N ALA A 39 4.73 -14.77 -3.99
CA ALA A 39 4.06 -13.65 -4.63
C ALA A 39 4.53 -12.29 -4.10
N ILE A 40 4.70 -12.16 -2.78
CA ILE A 40 5.24 -10.94 -2.17
C ILE A 40 6.68 -10.68 -2.63
N ASN A 41 7.53 -11.72 -2.65
CA ASN A 41 8.92 -11.59 -3.11
C ASN A 41 9.00 -11.20 -4.59
N ASP A 42 8.10 -11.73 -5.42
CA ASP A 42 7.96 -11.35 -6.82
C ASP A 42 7.58 -9.87 -6.98
N ASP A 43 6.56 -9.39 -6.25
CA ASP A 43 6.16 -7.97 -6.25
C ASP A 43 7.32 -7.05 -5.81
N LEU A 44 7.99 -7.39 -4.70
CA LEU A 44 9.13 -6.61 -4.20
C LEU A 44 10.31 -6.59 -5.17
N SER A 45 10.43 -7.62 -6.02
CA SER A 45 11.45 -7.70 -7.08
C SER A 45 11.01 -7.07 -8.41
N GLY A 46 9.80 -6.51 -8.48
CA GLY A 46 9.22 -5.97 -9.72
C GLY A 46 8.74 -7.02 -10.71
N ARG A 47 8.71 -8.31 -10.33
CA ARG A 47 8.14 -9.43 -11.09
C ARG A 47 6.62 -9.51 -10.92
N ASN A 48 5.95 -8.40 -11.20
CA ASN A 48 4.53 -8.23 -10.88
C ASN A 48 3.63 -9.20 -11.67
N LYS A 49 4.06 -9.65 -12.86
CA LYS A 49 3.26 -10.60 -13.68
C LYS A 49 3.30 -12.00 -13.08
N GLU A 50 4.45 -12.40 -12.57
CA GLU A 50 4.69 -13.66 -11.86
C GLU A 50 3.88 -13.68 -10.57
N ALA A 51 3.96 -12.61 -9.76
CA ALA A 51 3.15 -12.43 -8.57
C ALA A 51 1.64 -12.51 -8.86
N ARG A 52 1.17 -11.89 -9.94
CA ARG A 52 -0.25 -11.89 -10.36
C ARG A 52 -0.79 -13.31 -10.57
N SER A 53 -0.03 -14.15 -11.27
CA SER A 53 -0.39 -15.55 -11.49
C SER A 53 -0.58 -16.30 -10.17
N ILE A 54 0.27 -16.03 -9.18
CA ILE A 54 0.15 -16.63 -7.86
C ILE A 54 -1.05 -16.08 -7.10
N TYR A 55 -1.27 -14.77 -7.10
CA TYR A 55 -2.44 -14.16 -6.45
C TYR A 55 -3.77 -14.65 -7.03
N ASP A 56 -3.84 -14.90 -8.34
CA ASP A 56 -5.04 -15.46 -8.97
C ASP A 56 -5.36 -16.88 -8.47
N ARG A 57 -4.32 -17.66 -8.16
CA ARG A 57 -4.48 -18.99 -7.52
C ARG A 57 -4.90 -18.86 -6.05
N LEU A 58 -4.31 -17.92 -5.31
CA LEU A 58 -4.63 -17.70 -3.88
C LEU A 58 -6.05 -17.15 -3.67
N LYS A 59 -6.63 -16.49 -4.67
CA LYS A 59 -7.99 -15.92 -4.60
C LYS A 59 -9.09 -16.96 -4.32
N ILE A 60 -8.86 -18.23 -4.66
CA ILE A 60 -9.81 -19.33 -4.43
C ILE A 60 -9.38 -20.26 -3.28
N SER A 61 -8.37 -19.88 -2.51
CA SER A 61 -7.89 -20.67 -1.37
C SER A 61 -8.20 -20.00 -0.02
N GLU A 62 -7.80 -20.65 1.07
CA GLU A 62 -7.85 -20.11 2.43
C GLU A 62 -7.01 -18.83 2.61
N MET A 63 -6.08 -18.55 1.69
CA MET A 63 -5.25 -17.35 1.68
C MET A 63 -5.92 -16.16 0.97
N ALA A 64 -7.14 -16.31 0.46
CA ALA A 64 -7.83 -15.26 -0.29
C ALA A 64 -7.93 -13.94 0.48
N THR A 65 -8.27 -13.99 1.77
CA THR A 65 -8.41 -12.79 2.61
C THR A 65 -7.07 -12.11 2.85
N VAL A 66 -6.05 -12.87 3.28
CA VAL A 66 -4.73 -12.30 3.62
C VAL A 66 -3.95 -11.81 2.39
N SER A 67 -4.22 -12.39 1.22
CA SER A 67 -3.62 -11.97 -0.04
C SER A 67 -4.37 -10.84 -0.75
N ALA A 68 -5.56 -10.45 -0.28
CA ALA A 68 -6.42 -9.50 -0.98
C ALA A 68 -5.78 -8.11 -1.15
N VAL A 69 -5.16 -7.57 -0.10
CA VAL A 69 -4.49 -6.25 -0.17
C VAL A 69 -3.27 -6.29 -1.10
N PRO A 70 -2.29 -7.20 -0.92
CA PRO A 70 -1.17 -7.30 -1.86
C PRO A 70 -1.60 -7.54 -3.31
N SER A 71 -2.61 -8.39 -3.52
CA SER A 71 -3.19 -8.63 -4.83
C SER A 71 -3.79 -7.38 -5.49
N ALA A 72 -4.42 -6.51 -4.70
CA ALA A 72 -4.97 -5.23 -5.18
C ALA A 72 -3.85 -4.24 -5.58
N ILE A 73 -2.78 -4.19 -4.80
CA ILE A 73 -1.58 -3.38 -5.12
C ILE A 73 -0.91 -3.88 -6.39
N ASN A 74 -0.80 -5.20 -6.55
CA ASN A 74 -0.24 -5.83 -7.73
C ASN A 74 -0.99 -5.43 -9.02
N TYR A 75 -2.32 -5.33 -9.00
CA TYR A 75 -3.08 -4.77 -10.13
C TYR A 75 -2.62 -3.34 -10.49
N ALA A 76 -2.42 -2.47 -9.48
CA ALA A 76 -1.93 -1.12 -9.71
C ALA A 76 -0.47 -1.13 -10.23
N ALA A 77 0.36 -2.06 -9.77
CA ALA A 77 1.75 -2.22 -10.20
C ALA A 77 1.84 -2.61 -11.69
N LEU A 78 0.88 -3.43 -12.15
CA LEU A 78 0.71 -3.85 -13.55
C LEU A 78 0.05 -2.80 -14.45
N GLY A 79 -0.41 -1.67 -13.90
CA GLY A 79 -1.17 -0.67 -14.64
C GLY A 79 -2.62 -1.07 -14.91
N GLN A 80 -3.10 -2.15 -14.30
CA GLN A 80 -4.50 -2.61 -14.36
C GLN A 80 -5.35 -1.82 -13.35
N TYR A 81 -5.43 -0.50 -13.56
CA TYR A 81 -5.97 0.41 -12.56
C TYR A 81 -7.47 0.22 -12.28
N ASP A 82 -8.24 -0.21 -13.28
CA ASP A 82 -9.68 -0.47 -13.10
C ASP A 82 -9.92 -1.71 -12.21
N ASP A 83 -9.11 -2.75 -12.36
CA ASP A 83 -9.13 -3.93 -11.48
C ASP A 83 -8.66 -3.60 -10.07
N ALA A 84 -7.60 -2.79 -9.95
CA ALA A 84 -7.13 -2.27 -8.66
C ALA A 84 -8.24 -1.48 -7.94
N MET A 85 -8.89 -0.55 -8.65
CA MET A 85 -10.01 0.25 -8.12
C MET A 85 -11.16 -0.64 -7.66
N LYS A 86 -11.52 -1.66 -8.44
CA LYS A 86 -12.57 -2.62 -8.05
C LYS A 86 -12.19 -3.39 -6.79
N ALA A 87 -10.96 -3.88 -6.69
CA ALA A 87 -10.47 -4.61 -5.52
C ALA A 87 -10.46 -3.72 -4.26
N PHE A 88 -9.94 -2.49 -4.37
CA PHE A 88 -9.91 -1.56 -3.23
C PHE A 88 -11.30 -1.09 -2.80
N ARG A 89 -12.28 -0.98 -3.71
CA ARG A 89 -13.68 -0.72 -3.33
C ARG A 89 -14.23 -1.84 -2.46
N MET A 90 -13.99 -3.10 -2.79
CA MET A 90 -14.39 -4.23 -1.95
C MET A 90 -13.69 -4.18 -0.58
N LEU A 91 -12.37 -3.96 -0.56
CA LEU A 91 -11.58 -3.87 0.68
C LEU A 91 -12.00 -2.69 1.57
N SER A 92 -12.50 -1.59 1.00
CA SER A 92 -13.00 -0.45 1.78
C SER A 92 -14.31 -0.69 2.54
N SER A 93 -14.86 -1.90 2.41
CA SER A 93 -15.96 -2.42 3.22
C SER A 93 -15.50 -3.49 4.23
N SER A 94 -14.19 -3.74 4.36
CA SER A 94 -13.62 -4.68 5.33
C SER A 94 -13.97 -4.27 6.77
N ALA A 95 -14.29 -5.28 7.60
CA ALA A 95 -14.44 -5.10 9.03
C ALA A 95 -13.10 -4.76 9.70
N ASN A 96 -11.98 -5.18 9.09
CA ASN A 96 -10.64 -4.79 9.53
C ASN A 96 -10.40 -3.31 9.18
N ALA A 97 -10.34 -2.48 10.21
CA ALA A 97 -10.20 -1.03 10.04
C ALA A 97 -8.91 -0.62 9.33
N ARG A 98 -7.81 -1.36 9.54
CA ARG A 98 -6.54 -1.11 8.85
C ARG A 98 -6.65 -1.34 7.35
N GLU A 99 -7.17 -2.49 6.93
CA GLU A 99 -7.36 -2.81 5.50
C GLU A 99 -8.31 -1.82 4.84
N ARG A 100 -9.41 -1.52 5.53
CA ARG A 100 -10.45 -0.62 5.05
C ARG A 100 -9.92 0.78 4.78
N ASP A 101 -9.18 1.34 5.74
CA ASP A 101 -8.67 2.71 5.63
C ASP A 101 -7.51 2.76 4.62
N TYR A 102 -6.60 1.79 4.62
CA TYR A 102 -5.57 1.66 3.60
C TYR A 102 -6.15 1.57 2.17
N ALA A 103 -7.21 0.79 1.97
CA ALA A 103 -7.90 0.70 0.69
C ALA A 103 -8.54 2.03 0.25
N ARG A 104 -9.00 2.85 1.20
CA ARG A 104 -9.53 4.19 0.90
C ARG A 104 -8.43 5.15 0.44
N LEU A 105 -7.21 5.06 1.00
CA LEU A 105 -6.07 5.83 0.51
C LEU A 105 -5.71 5.47 -0.94
N TRP A 106 -5.68 4.16 -1.25
CA TRP A 106 -5.48 3.70 -2.62
C TRP A 106 -6.56 4.18 -3.59
N GLN A 107 -7.82 4.24 -3.17
CA GLN A 107 -8.89 4.82 -4.00
C GLN A 107 -8.65 6.30 -4.31
N LEU A 108 -8.18 7.09 -3.33
CA LEU A 108 -7.83 8.50 -3.57
C LEU A 108 -6.67 8.61 -4.58
N TRP A 109 -5.62 7.80 -4.39
CA TRP A 109 -4.46 7.77 -5.29
C TRP A 109 -4.84 7.36 -6.71
N LEU A 110 -5.60 6.26 -6.88
CA LEU A 110 -6.05 5.78 -8.19
C LEU A 110 -6.96 6.79 -8.88
N THR A 111 -7.87 7.42 -8.13
CA THR A 111 -8.74 8.49 -8.65
C THR A 111 -7.91 9.65 -9.18
N ALA A 112 -6.88 10.10 -8.46
CA ALA A 112 -6.00 11.15 -8.91
C ALA A 112 -5.16 10.73 -10.14
N LYS A 113 -4.59 9.52 -10.11
CA LYS A 113 -3.73 9.01 -11.18
C LYS A 113 -4.44 8.83 -12.51
N GLN A 114 -5.68 8.34 -12.48
CA GLN A 114 -6.47 8.09 -13.68
C GLN A 114 -7.26 9.32 -14.15
N TRP A 115 -7.13 10.47 -13.46
CA TRP A 115 -7.95 11.63 -13.75
C TRP A 115 -7.63 12.23 -15.11
N LYS A 116 -8.67 12.40 -15.95
CA LYS A 116 -8.57 13.02 -17.29
C LYS A 116 -9.32 14.34 -17.42
N GLY A 117 -10.07 14.74 -16.38
CA GLY A 117 -10.83 15.98 -16.35
C GLY A 117 -10.02 17.17 -15.82
N THR A 118 -10.73 18.22 -15.45
CA THR A 118 -10.11 19.41 -14.85
C THR A 118 -9.68 19.17 -13.41
N ARG A 119 -8.74 19.99 -12.91
CA ARG A 119 -8.30 19.95 -11.51
C ARG A 119 -9.42 20.28 -10.50
N ALA A 120 -10.36 21.13 -10.89
CA ALA A 120 -11.50 21.49 -10.04
C ALA A 120 -12.42 20.28 -9.81
N GLU A 121 -12.72 19.52 -10.86
CA GLU A 121 -13.52 18.30 -10.79
C GLU A 121 -12.81 17.18 -10.03
N LEU A 122 -11.48 17.05 -10.19
CA LEU A 122 -10.68 16.12 -9.39
C LEU A 122 -10.80 16.46 -7.89
N THR A 123 -10.57 17.72 -7.54
CA THR A 123 -10.64 18.19 -6.15
C THR A 123 -12.02 17.94 -5.57
N HIS A 124 -13.09 18.16 -6.34
CA HIS A 124 -14.45 17.87 -5.93
C HIS A 124 -14.67 16.36 -5.67
N ASN A 125 -14.17 15.49 -6.57
CA ASN A 125 -14.29 14.04 -6.40
C ASN A 125 -13.52 13.51 -5.19
N LEU A 126 -12.27 13.95 -4.99
CA LEU A 126 -11.47 13.56 -3.83
C LEU A 126 -12.13 13.99 -2.52
N LYS A 127 -12.68 15.22 -2.47
CA LYS A 127 -13.48 15.70 -1.33
C LYS A 127 -14.68 14.80 -1.05
N LYS A 128 -15.46 14.48 -2.08
CA LYS A 128 -16.65 13.62 -1.96
C LYS A 128 -16.29 12.23 -1.42
N GLN A 129 -15.15 11.67 -1.84
CA GLN A 129 -14.70 10.36 -1.36
C GLN A 129 -14.31 10.43 0.13
N ALA A 130 -13.50 11.40 0.56
CA ALA A 130 -12.92 11.36 1.91
C ALA A 130 -13.73 12.07 3.01
N VAL A 131 -14.70 12.93 2.68
CA VAL A 131 -15.34 13.85 3.65
C VAL A 131 -16.02 13.17 4.84
N ASN A 132 -16.52 11.95 4.66
CA ASN A 132 -17.27 11.21 5.71
C ASN A 132 -16.48 10.04 6.32
N TYR A 133 -15.21 9.89 5.97
CA TYR A 133 -14.40 8.81 6.49
C TYR A 133 -13.79 9.19 7.84
N LYS A 134 -13.96 8.30 8.82
CA LYS A 134 -13.21 8.31 10.06
C LYS A 134 -12.03 7.38 9.90
N TRP A 135 -10.83 7.94 10.04
CA TRP A 135 -9.56 7.24 9.88
C TRP A 135 -9.06 6.78 11.23
N GLN A 136 -8.60 5.53 11.33
CA GLN A 136 -8.09 5.00 12.60
C GLN A 136 -6.71 5.56 12.97
N LEU A 137 -5.83 5.73 11.97
CA LEU A 137 -4.46 6.16 12.20
C LEU A 137 -4.30 7.67 11.91
N PRO A 138 -3.63 8.44 12.78
CA PRO A 138 -3.46 9.88 12.59
C PRO A 138 -2.82 10.26 11.25
N TYR A 139 -1.75 9.56 10.84
CA TYR A 139 -1.09 9.88 9.57
C TYR A 139 -1.96 9.61 8.35
N GLN A 140 -2.84 8.59 8.40
CA GLN A 140 -3.79 8.32 7.33
C GLN A 140 -4.88 9.40 7.26
N GLN A 141 -5.30 9.93 8.41
CA GLN A 141 -6.17 11.10 8.47
C GLN A 141 -5.50 12.29 7.78
N GLU A 142 -4.23 12.56 8.06
CA GLU A 142 -3.46 13.66 7.45
C GLU A 142 -3.29 13.48 5.94
N ILE A 143 -3.00 12.26 5.47
CA ILE A 143 -2.93 11.97 4.02
C ILE A 143 -4.29 12.27 3.37
N ALA A 144 -5.39 11.85 3.99
CA ALA A 144 -6.71 12.15 3.47
C ALA A 144 -7.00 13.67 3.43
N GLN A 145 -6.62 14.41 4.48
CA GLN A 145 -6.74 15.87 4.51
C GLN A 145 -5.91 16.53 3.40
N LEU A 146 -4.70 16.03 3.14
CA LEU A 146 -3.84 16.50 2.05
C LEU A 146 -4.54 16.34 0.69
N TYR A 147 -5.08 15.16 0.38
CA TYR A 147 -5.77 14.90 -0.89
C TYR A 147 -7.02 15.76 -1.12
N ILE A 148 -7.69 16.20 -0.05
CA ILE A 148 -8.86 17.09 -0.15
C ILE A 148 -8.50 18.58 -0.05
N GLY A 149 -7.21 18.91 0.01
CA GLY A 149 -6.69 20.28 0.05
C GLY A 149 -6.89 20.99 1.39
N LYS A 150 -6.97 20.23 2.49
CA LYS A 150 -7.10 20.74 3.87
C LYS A 150 -5.88 20.45 4.76
N GLY A 151 -4.94 19.63 4.29
CA GLY A 151 -3.70 19.28 5.00
C GLY A 151 -2.45 19.74 4.27
N SER A 152 -1.29 19.47 4.86
CA SER A 152 0.03 19.74 4.28
C SER A 152 0.90 18.48 4.28
N GLU A 153 1.98 18.50 3.51
CA GLU A 153 2.97 17.41 3.53
C GLU A 153 3.62 17.30 4.92
N ASP A 154 3.94 18.45 5.52
CA ASP A 154 4.55 18.52 6.84
C ASP A 154 3.65 17.91 7.93
N SER A 155 2.32 18.14 7.87
CA SER A 155 1.40 17.58 8.85
C SER A 155 1.36 16.05 8.79
N VAL A 156 1.45 15.47 7.58
CA VAL A 156 1.55 14.02 7.39
C VAL A 156 2.79 13.47 8.08
N PHE A 157 3.98 13.99 7.77
CA PHE A 157 5.22 13.44 8.32
C PHE A 157 5.37 13.72 9.82
N GLN A 158 4.97 14.90 10.28
CA GLN A 158 4.96 15.23 11.71
C GLN A 158 4.04 14.31 12.51
N SER A 159 2.90 13.91 11.95
CA SER A 159 2.00 12.95 12.62
C SER A 159 2.63 11.57 12.82
N ILE A 160 3.54 11.15 11.93
CA ILE A 160 4.30 9.89 12.04
C ILE A 160 5.40 10.03 13.09
N GLU A 161 6.14 11.15 13.07
CA GLU A 161 7.20 11.42 14.04
C GLU A 161 6.66 11.44 15.48
N ASN A 162 5.49 12.06 15.67
CA ASN A 162 4.81 12.14 16.95
C ASN A 162 4.07 10.85 17.35
N TRP A 163 3.98 9.86 16.46
CA TRP A 163 3.27 8.62 16.75
C TRP A 163 4.10 7.71 17.65
N ASN A 164 3.65 7.51 18.89
CA ASN A 164 4.36 6.72 19.89
C ASN A 164 4.20 5.20 19.65
N VAL A 165 4.95 4.67 18.68
CA VAL A 165 5.01 3.25 18.32
C VAL A 165 6.46 2.83 18.03
N GLU A 166 6.67 1.52 17.88
CA GLU A 166 7.97 0.96 17.51
C GLU A 166 8.52 1.55 16.20
N GLU A 167 9.84 1.70 16.13
CA GLU A 167 10.51 2.30 14.96
C GLU A 167 10.25 1.52 13.66
N ALA A 168 10.08 0.20 13.73
CA ALA A 168 9.68 -0.60 12.58
C ALA A 168 8.31 -0.17 12.02
N VAL A 169 7.33 0.07 12.90
CA VAL A 169 5.99 0.54 12.54
C VAL A 169 6.03 1.96 11.98
N LYS A 170 6.86 2.85 12.55
CA LYS A 170 7.07 4.19 11.99
C LYS A 170 7.69 4.14 10.59
N LYS A 171 8.64 3.22 10.37
CA LYS A 171 9.31 3.05 9.07
C LYS A 171 8.33 2.59 7.99
N ASP A 172 7.39 1.72 8.35
CA ASP A 172 6.27 1.33 7.47
C ASP A 172 5.37 2.51 7.15
N ALA A 173 4.92 3.25 8.16
CA ALA A 173 4.09 4.43 7.99
C ALA A 173 4.78 5.52 7.15
N LEU A 174 6.09 5.72 7.34
CA LEU A 174 6.89 6.64 6.53
C LEU A 174 6.92 6.21 5.05
N THR A 175 6.98 4.90 4.78
CA THR A 175 7.01 4.39 3.42
C THR A 175 5.64 4.55 2.73
N GLU A 176 4.57 4.19 3.43
CA GLU A 176 3.19 4.42 2.99
C GLU A 176 2.93 5.91 2.73
N ALA A 177 3.30 6.78 3.67
CA ALA A 177 3.13 8.22 3.53
C ALA A 177 3.97 8.81 2.40
N THR A 178 5.24 8.40 2.26
CA THR A 178 6.08 8.85 1.15
C THR A 178 5.42 8.53 -0.19
N PHE A 179 4.88 7.31 -0.34
CA PHE A 179 4.17 6.91 -1.55
C PHE A 179 2.92 7.77 -1.81
N PHE A 180 2.02 7.91 -0.83
CA PHE A 180 0.77 8.64 -1.05
C PHE A 180 0.99 10.15 -1.20
N VAL A 181 1.91 10.75 -0.45
CA VAL A 181 2.26 12.17 -0.59
C VAL A 181 2.92 12.42 -1.95
N GLY A 182 3.82 11.54 -2.39
CA GLY A 182 4.39 11.60 -3.74
C GLY A 182 3.31 11.50 -4.83
N GLY A 183 2.36 10.58 -4.67
CA GLY A 183 1.21 10.48 -5.57
C GLY A 183 0.34 11.74 -5.61
N TYR A 184 0.13 12.39 -4.48
CA TYR A 184 -0.57 13.68 -4.42
C TYR A 184 0.19 14.76 -5.18
N LEU A 185 1.49 14.89 -4.93
CA LEU A 185 2.33 15.87 -5.62
C LEU A 185 2.32 15.64 -7.13
N GLN A 186 2.46 14.39 -7.56
CA GLN A 186 2.55 14.03 -8.97
C GLN A 186 1.21 14.14 -9.70
N HIS A 187 0.10 13.71 -9.08
CA HIS A 187 -1.18 13.54 -9.78
C HIS A 187 -2.21 14.62 -9.46
N VAL A 188 -2.17 15.23 -8.27
CA VAL A 188 -3.09 16.31 -7.87
C VAL A 188 -2.45 17.69 -8.08
N LYS A 189 -1.20 17.85 -7.65
CA LYS A 189 -0.48 19.13 -7.78
C LYS A 189 0.25 19.28 -9.10
N GLN A 190 0.59 18.17 -9.75
CA GLN A 190 1.46 18.11 -10.94
C GLN A 190 2.83 18.76 -10.69
N ASP A 191 3.36 18.57 -9.48
CA ASP A 191 4.63 19.14 -9.02
C ASP A 191 5.73 18.07 -9.04
N THR A 192 6.33 17.90 -10.22
CA THR A 192 7.35 16.89 -10.49
C THR A 192 8.62 17.12 -9.68
N ASP A 193 9.03 18.38 -9.49
CA ASP A 193 10.26 18.71 -8.77
C ASP A 193 10.14 18.43 -7.27
N ARG A 194 9.00 18.78 -6.65
CA ARG A 194 8.76 18.45 -5.24
C ARG A 194 8.57 16.94 -5.04
N THR A 195 7.93 16.25 -5.98
CA THR A 195 7.83 14.77 -5.95
C THR A 195 9.23 14.13 -5.94
N ARG A 196 10.12 14.57 -6.84
CA ARG A 196 11.51 14.10 -6.90
C ARG A 196 12.26 14.38 -5.60
N ALA A 197 12.16 15.61 -5.09
CA ALA A 197 12.81 16.00 -3.84
C ALA A 197 12.34 15.12 -2.66
N LEU A 198 11.04 14.86 -2.56
CA LEU A 198 10.46 14.01 -1.52
C LEU A 198 11.02 12.58 -1.57
N PHE A 199 11.03 11.94 -2.75
CA PHE A 199 11.52 10.58 -2.89
C PHE A 199 13.01 10.47 -2.61
N ASN A 200 13.82 11.40 -3.13
CA ASN A 200 15.27 11.40 -2.88
C ASN A 200 15.58 11.61 -1.38
N ALA A 201 14.87 12.53 -0.70
CA ALA A 201 15.11 12.83 0.71
C ALA A 201 14.77 11.66 1.66
N ASN A 202 13.88 10.75 1.24
CA ASN A 202 13.43 9.64 2.06
C ASN A 202 14.02 8.28 1.65
N GLN A 203 14.71 8.18 0.50
CA GLN A 203 15.10 6.90 -0.11
C GLN A 203 15.82 5.91 0.84
N SER A 204 16.73 6.39 1.69
CA SER A 204 17.49 5.56 2.64
C SER A 204 16.72 5.23 3.93
N LYS A 205 15.60 5.92 4.19
CA LYS A 205 14.79 5.81 5.41
C LYS A 205 13.64 4.82 5.27
N LEU A 206 13.21 4.50 4.05
CA LEU A 206 12.03 3.68 3.82
C LEU A 206 12.25 2.21 4.16
N ASN A 207 11.18 1.49 4.49
CA ASN A 207 11.21 0.05 4.64
C ASN A 207 11.42 -0.62 3.28
N SER A 208 12.42 -1.50 3.19
CA SER A 208 12.74 -2.26 1.98
C SER A 208 11.74 -3.36 1.66
N VAL A 209 10.92 -3.80 2.61
CA VAL A 209 9.93 -4.88 2.40
C VAL A 209 8.47 -4.38 2.35
N SER A 210 8.26 -3.07 2.19
CA SER A 210 6.92 -2.51 1.96
C SER A 210 6.53 -2.62 0.48
N LEU A 211 5.25 -2.86 0.20
CA LEU A 211 4.75 -3.04 -1.16
C LEU A 211 4.72 -1.73 -1.97
N GLU A 212 4.82 -0.58 -1.31
CA GLU A 212 4.99 0.72 -1.94
C GLU A 212 6.42 0.97 -2.41
N ARG A 213 7.41 0.27 -1.83
CA ARG A 213 8.83 0.48 -2.11
C ARG A 213 9.15 0.38 -3.61
N PRO A 214 8.71 -0.66 -4.35
CA PRO A 214 8.98 -0.76 -5.78
C PRO A 214 8.37 0.39 -6.59
N PHE A 215 7.24 0.95 -6.17
CA PHE A 215 6.64 2.11 -6.83
C PHE A 215 7.51 3.34 -6.65
N ILE A 216 7.91 3.63 -5.41
CA ILE A 216 8.76 4.79 -5.10
C ILE A 216 10.08 4.70 -5.87
N ASP A 217 10.72 3.52 -5.89
CA ASP A 217 11.99 3.33 -6.59
C ASP A 217 11.83 3.54 -8.10
N ARG A 218 10.77 2.98 -8.71
CA ARG A 218 10.48 3.16 -10.15
C ARG A 218 10.25 4.63 -10.50
N GLU A 219 9.43 5.34 -9.74
CA GLU A 219 9.14 6.75 -9.99
C GLU A 219 10.39 7.61 -9.77
N CYS A 220 11.17 7.34 -8.71
CA CYS A 220 12.44 8.02 -8.46
C CYS A 220 13.42 7.88 -9.66
N ILE A 221 13.59 6.67 -10.19
CA ILE A 221 14.41 6.43 -11.39
C ILE A 221 13.87 7.20 -12.60
N ALA A 222 12.56 7.17 -12.84
CA ALA A 222 11.95 7.87 -13.96
C ALA A 222 12.14 9.39 -13.88
N LEU A 223 11.89 9.97 -12.70
CA LEU A 223 12.02 11.41 -12.45
C LEU A 223 13.45 11.91 -12.59
N ASN A 224 14.44 11.14 -12.11
CA ASN A 224 15.85 11.50 -12.23
C ASN A 224 16.36 11.38 -13.68
N LYS A 225 15.81 10.46 -14.50
CA LYS A 225 16.15 10.37 -15.93
C LYS A 225 15.67 11.58 -16.73
N LEU A 226 14.46 12.09 -16.45
CA LEU A 226 13.89 13.24 -17.16
C LEU A 226 14.73 14.52 -17.02
N THR A 227 15.40 14.71 -15.88
CA THR A 227 16.29 15.86 -15.64
C THR A 227 17.62 15.81 -16.42
N HIS A 228 18.08 14.62 -16.81
CA HIS A 228 19.30 14.48 -17.60
C HIS A 228 19.07 14.70 -19.10
N GLN A 229 17.82 14.62 -19.56
CA GLN A 229 17.44 14.83 -20.96
C GLN A 229 16.99 16.27 -21.28
N SER A 230 16.85 17.13 -20.27
CA SER A 230 16.36 18.51 -20.38
C SER A 230 17.49 19.56 -20.31
N LYS A 231 18.72 19.17 -20.63
CA LYS A 231 19.89 20.05 -20.82
C LYS A 231 20.34 20.02 -22.27
#